data_AF-F3MB97-F1
#
_entry.id   AF-F3MB97-F1
#
_cell.length_a   1.000
_cell.length_b   1.000
_cell.length_c   1.000
_cell.angle_alpha   90.00
_cell.angle_beta   90.00
_cell.angle_gamma   90.00
#
_symmetry.space_group_name_H-M   'P 1'
#
loop_
_entity.id
_entity.type
_entity.pdbx_description
1 polymer ?
#
loop_
_entity_poly.entity_id
_entity_poly.type
_entity_poly.pdbx_seq_one_letter_code
_entity_poly.pdbx_strand_id
1 'polypeptide(L)' 'MEIMDFRYDILLNPLVVIGILLLIIVPLTLFQTNRYLHKYGDPPWKQPEKPDDGAERSEHD' A
#
# COMPACT_ATOMS: atom_id res chain seq x y z
N MET A 1 20.26 -32.61 -8.23
CA MET A 1 21.07 -31.57 -8.90
C MET A 1 20.21 -30.35 -9.22
N GLU A 2 18.93 -30.50 -9.58
CA GLU A 2 18.04 -29.36 -9.91
C GLU A 2 17.78 -28.31 -8.80
N ILE A 3 17.70 -28.71 -7.52
CA ILE A 3 17.39 -27.76 -6.43
C ILE A 3 18.56 -26.81 -6.13
N MET A 4 19.80 -27.28 -6.33
CA MET A 4 20.97 -26.42 -6.15
C MET A 4 21.02 -25.38 -7.26
N ASP A 5 20.79 -25.78 -8.51
CA ASP A 5 20.77 -24.88 -9.67
C ASP A 5 19.71 -23.77 -9.50
N PHE A 6 18.51 -24.10 -9.02
CA PHE A 6 17.46 -23.11 -8.74
C PHE A 6 17.87 -22.06 -7.68
N ARG A 7 18.59 -22.47 -6.64
CA ARG A 7 19.09 -21.56 -5.60
C ARG A 7 20.16 -20.63 -6.16
N TYR A 8 21.05 -21.15 -7.01
CA TYR A 8 22.06 -20.34 -7.68
C TYR A 8 21.43 -19.39 -8.70
N ASP A 9 20.44 -19.82 -9.48
CA ASP A 9 19.74 -18.93 -10.42
C ASP A 9 18.98 -17.79 -9.73
N ILE A 10 18.44 -18.03 -8.54
CA ILE A 10 17.78 -16.98 -7.74
C ILE A 10 18.79 -16.02 -7.12
N LEU A 11 19.92 -16.53 -6.62
CA LEU A 11 20.90 -15.74 -5.84
C LEU A 11 21.98 -15.08 -6.71
N LEU A 12 22.34 -15.69 -7.84
CA LEU A 12 23.40 -15.23 -8.74
C LEU A 12 22.88 -14.44 -9.94
N ASN A 13 21.56 -14.43 -10.20
CA ASN A 13 20.98 -13.60 -11.26
C ASN A 13 20.71 -12.17 -10.72
N PRO A 14 21.43 -11.15 -11.21
CA PRO A 14 21.27 -9.78 -10.72
C PRO A 14 19.84 -9.24 -10.89
N LEU A 15 19.11 -9.68 -11.91
CA LEU A 15 17.72 -9.26 -12.15
C LEU A 15 16.77 -9.79 -11.06
N VAL A 16 16.98 -11.03 -10.60
CA VAL A 16 16.18 -11.63 -9.53
C VAL A 16 16.44 -10.90 -8.21
N VAL A 17 17.71 -10.62 -7.91
CA VAL A 17 18.09 -9.84 -6.72
C VAL A 17 17.47 -8.44 -6.75
N ILE A 18 17.55 -7.74 -7.88
CA ILE A 18 16.90 -6.42 -8.05
C ILE A 18 15.38 -6.55 -7.85
N GLY A 19 14.74 -7.58 -8.40
CA GLY A 19 13.32 -7.83 -8.21
C GLY A 19 12.94 -8.01 -6.74
N ILE A 20 13.72 -8.80 -5.98
CA ILE A 20 13.52 -8.99 -4.54
C ILE A 20 13.69 -7.67 -3.77
N LEU A 21 14.72 -6.89 -4.11
CA LEU A 21 14.93 -5.57 -3.50
C LEU A 21 13.77 -4.62 -3.78
N LEU A 22 13.28 -4.58 -5.03
CA LEU A 22 12.12 -3.76 -5.39
C LEU A 22 10.85 -4.21 -4.66
N LEU A 23 10.63 -5.50 -4.50
CA LEU A 23 9.49 -6.04 -3.74
C LEU A 23 9.49 -5.58 -2.28
N ILE A 24 10.64 -5.27 -1.70
CA ILE A 24 10.75 -4.76 -0.33
C ILE A 24 10.70 -3.23 -0.32
N ILE A 25 11.48 -2.58 -1.18
CA ILE A 25 11.65 -1.12 -1.21
C ILE A 25 10.34 -0.45 -1.61
N VAL A 26 9.68 -0.91 -2.68
CA VAL A 26 8.49 -0.25 -3.22
C VAL A 26 7.35 -0.17 -2.19
N PRO A 27 6.93 -1.27 -1.52
CA PRO A 27 5.88 -1.18 -0.51
C PRO A 27 6.27 -0.34 0.69
N LEU A 28 7.52 -0.42 1.15
CA LEU A 28 8.00 0.37 2.28
C LEU A 28 7.99 1.87 1.96
N THR A 29 8.48 2.25 0.78
CA THR A 29 8.49 3.64 0.34
C THR A 29 7.07 4.16 0.15
N LEU A 30 6.16 3.37 -0.43
CA LEU A 30 4.75 3.73 -0.56
C LEU A 30 4.10 3.95 0.81
N PHE A 31 4.32 3.04 1.76
CA PHE A 31 3.79 3.16 3.12
C PHE A 31 4.30 4.42 3.82
N GLN A 32 5.61 4.68 3.77
CA GLN A 32 6.22 5.86 4.40
C GLN A 32 5.72 7.15 3.75
N THR A 33 5.66 7.19 2.42
CA THR A 33 5.17 8.35 1.67
C THR A 33 3.72 8.62 2.00
N ASN A 34 2.86 7.59 2.01
CA ASN A 34 1.45 7.74 2.38
C ASN A 34 1.32 8.28 3.81
N ARG A 35 2.06 7.71 4.77
CA ARG A 35 2.07 8.19 6.16
C ARG A 35 2.57 9.64 6.29
N TYR A 36 3.55 10.03 5.50
CA TYR A 36 4.06 11.39 5.47
C TYR A 36 3.02 12.36 4.90
N LEU A 37 2.35 12.00 3.81
CA LEU A 37 1.33 12.83 3.18
C LEU A 37 0.11 13.04 4.08
N HIS A 38 -0.29 12.04 4.86
CA HIS A 38 -1.37 12.20 5.86
C HIS A 38 -1.08 13.27 6.93
N LYS A 39 0.18 13.70 7.11
CA LYS A 39 0.50 14.85 7.99
C LYS A 39 -0.01 16.19 7.42
N TYR A 40 -0.26 16.27 6.13
CA TYR A 40 -0.74 17.46 5.44
C TYR A 40 -2.26 17.50 5.26
N GLY A 41 -2.97 16.54 5.86
CA GLY A 41 -4.41 16.36 5.70
C GLY A 41 -4.74 15.07 4.96
N ASP A 42 -6.02 14.76 4.90
CA ASP A 42 -6.50 13.61 4.15
C ASP A 42 -6.43 13.87 2.63
N PRO A 43 -6.08 12.86 1.83
CA PRO A 43 -5.92 13.04 0.40
C PRO A 43 -7.26 13.41 -0.28
N PRO A 44 -7.22 14.09 -1.44
CA PRO A 44 -8.41 14.66 -2.07
C PRO A 44 -9.45 13.62 -2.51
N TRP A 45 -9.05 12.36 -2.71
CA TRP A 45 -9.97 11.25 -3.01
C TRP A 45 -10.65 10.68 -1.77
N LYS A 46 -10.16 11.00 -0.57
CA LYS A 46 -10.79 10.67 0.71
C LYS A 46 -11.76 11.79 1.08
N GLN A 47 -12.72 12.04 0.19
CA GLN A 47 -13.83 12.93 0.50
C GLN A 47 -14.55 12.34 1.72
N PRO A 48 -14.87 13.16 2.73
CA PRO A 48 -15.71 12.68 3.82
C PRO A 48 -16.97 12.10 3.18
N GLU A 49 -17.32 10.87 3.55
CA GLU A 49 -18.64 10.34 3.23
C GLU A 49 -19.63 11.43 3.64
N LYS A 50 -20.40 11.93 2.67
CA LYS A 50 -21.47 12.88 2.99
C LYS A 50 -22.25 12.21 4.11
N PRO A 51 -22.48 12.88 5.26
CA PRO A 51 -23.48 12.38 6.18
C PRO A 51 -24.74 12.20 5.34
N ASP A 52 -25.30 10.98 5.34
CA ASP A 52 -26.62 10.78 4.77
C ASP A 52 -27.54 11.76 5.50
N ASP A 53 -27.93 12.84 4.82
CA ASP A 53 -28.92 13.84 5.25
C ASP A 53 -30.31 13.17 5.31
N GLY A 54 -30.43 12.09 6.08
CA GLY A 54 -31.56 11.16 6.06
C GLY A 54 -31.94 10.59 7.42
N ALA A 55 -31.38 11.10 8.52
CA ALA A 55 -31.80 10.76 9.88
C ALA A 55 -32.60 11.89 10.58
N GLU A 56 -33.19 12.83 9.83
CA GLU A 56 -34.29 13.67 10.31
C GLU A 56 -35.65 13.00 10.05
N ARG A 57 -35.90 11.87 10.71
CA ARG A 57 -37.22 11.23 10.91
C ARG A 57 -37.00 10.24 12.05
N SER A 58 -37.45 10.44 13.28
CA SER A 58 -38.59 11.22 13.77
C SER A 58 -38.49 11.21 15.29
N GLU A 59 -38.06 12.32 15.90
CA GLU A 59 -38.47 12.68 17.26
C GLU A 59 -39.62 13.68 17.13
N HIS A 60 -40.83 13.16 16.90
CA HIS A 60 -42.04 13.82 17.34
C HIS A 60 -43.20 12.82 17.40
N ASP A 61 -43.87 12.85 18.55
CA ASP A 61 -45.07 12.15 19.03
C ASP A 61 -44.89 10.78 19.71
#